data_AF-A0AAW0WFH2-F1
#
_entry.id   AF-A0AAW0WFH2-F1
#
_cell.length_a   1.000
_cell.length_b   1.000
_cell.length_c   1.000
_cell.angle_alpha   90.00
_cell.angle_beta   90.00
_cell.angle_gamma   90.00
#
_symmetry.space_group_name_H-M   'P 1'
#
loop_
_entity.id
_entity.type
_entity.pdbx_description
1 polymer ?
#
loop_
_entity_poly.entity_id
_entity_poly.type
_entity_poly.pdbx_seq_one_letter_code
_entity_poly.pdbx_strand_id
1 'polypeptide(L)'
;FQCCGITSDGYLDWNSNEYFNCSKSSPSVRKCGVPASCCSKKNVTLMDSMCGFDMQSKKPHEASDTIYTGSCVTSIIQFLESNLYWAAGVIFGITLFQMYVTHQARSLMDQISLQRSRWY
;
A
#
# COMPACT_ATOMS: atom_id res chain seq x y z
N PHE A 1 4.49 -8.54 0.25
CA PHE A 1 3.85 -8.41 1.58
C PHE A 1 2.57 -9.20 1.58
N GLN A 2 2.47 -10.14 2.50
CA GLN A 2 1.39 -11.13 2.63
C GLN A 2 0.39 -10.60 3.66
N CYS A 3 -0.41 -9.62 3.26
CA CYS A 3 -1.24 -8.81 4.16
C CYS A 3 -2.61 -8.50 3.54
N CYS A 4 -3.57 -8.08 4.35
CA CYS A 4 -4.89 -7.62 3.94
C CYS A 4 -5.37 -6.54 4.92
N GLY A 5 -5.65 -5.34 4.41
CA GLY A 5 -6.04 -4.20 5.24
C GLY A 5 -4.87 -3.31 5.68
N ILE A 6 -5.21 -2.19 6.30
CA ILE A 6 -4.33 -1.07 6.63
C ILE A 6 -4.16 -0.96 8.15
N THR A 7 -5.25 -0.96 8.91
CA THR A 7 -5.25 -0.81 10.37
C THR A 7 -4.84 -2.11 11.06
N SER A 8 -4.78 -2.09 12.39
CA SER A 8 -4.55 -3.28 13.22
C SER A 8 -5.62 -4.36 13.03
N ASP A 9 -6.81 -4.00 12.57
CA ASP A 9 -7.93 -4.92 12.37
C ASP A 9 -7.78 -5.73 11.07
N GLY A 10 -6.81 -5.37 10.23
CA GLY A 10 -6.39 -6.12 9.05
C GLY A 10 -7.55 -6.33 8.07
N TYR A 11 -7.89 -7.59 7.80
CA TYR A 11 -8.91 -7.93 6.81
C TYR A 11 -10.32 -7.39 7.14
N LEU A 12 -10.59 -7.01 8.39
CA LEU A 12 -11.86 -6.41 8.81
C LEU A 12 -12.01 -4.94 8.38
N ASP A 13 -10.93 -4.27 7.97
CA ASP A 13 -10.98 -2.90 7.44
C ASP A 13 -11.91 -2.77 6.23
N TRP A 14 -12.06 -3.85 5.49
CA TRP A 14 -12.94 -3.92 4.33
C TRP A 14 -14.41 -3.70 4.69
N ASN A 15 -14.81 -3.81 5.97
CA ASN A 15 -16.14 -3.45 6.41
C ASN A 15 -16.46 -1.95 6.17
N SER A 16 -15.44 -1.08 6.15
CA SER A 16 -15.61 0.34 5.85
C SER A 16 -15.90 0.63 4.37
N ASN A 17 -15.65 -0.33 3.49
CA ASN A 17 -15.85 -0.18 2.05
C ASN A 17 -17.28 -0.55 1.65
N GLU A 18 -17.95 0.29 0.87
CA GLU A 18 -19.35 0.08 0.44
C GLU A 18 -19.60 -1.30 -0.20
N TYR A 19 -18.65 -1.81 -0.99
CA TYR A 19 -18.79 -3.10 -1.66
C TYR A 19 -18.60 -4.30 -0.73
N PHE A 20 -17.87 -4.14 0.37
CA PHE A 20 -17.52 -5.23 1.28
C PHE A 20 -18.17 -5.07 2.67
N ASN A 21 -18.92 -4.00 2.87
CA ASN A 21 -19.59 -3.67 4.11
C ASN A 21 -20.54 -4.80 4.55
N CYS A 22 -20.37 -5.27 5.79
CA CYS A 22 -21.14 -6.34 6.38
C CYS A 22 -22.55 -5.96 6.83
N SER A 23 -22.96 -4.69 6.71
CA SER A 23 -24.29 -4.26 7.12
C SER A 23 -25.37 -5.05 6.38
N LYS A 24 -26.43 -5.40 7.13
CA LYS A 24 -27.58 -6.13 6.58
C LYS A 24 -28.28 -5.35 5.45
N SER A 25 -28.17 -4.02 5.46
CA SER A 25 -28.72 -3.13 4.44
C SER A 25 -27.85 -3.01 3.18
N SER A 26 -26.63 -3.56 3.17
CA SER A 26 -25.75 -3.47 2.01
C SER A 26 -26.30 -4.31 0.83
N PRO A 27 -26.54 -3.69 -0.34
CA PRO A 27 -27.00 -4.41 -1.53
C PRO A 27 -25.86 -5.17 -2.23
N SER A 28 -24.62 -5.03 -1.77
CA SER A 28 -23.47 -5.64 -2.43
C SER A 28 -23.47 -7.16 -2.30
N VAL A 29 -23.28 -7.84 -3.44
CA VAL A 29 -23.08 -9.29 -3.52
C VAL A 29 -21.79 -9.70 -2.80
N ARG A 30 -20.79 -8.82 -2.71
CA ARG A 30 -19.49 -9.07 -2.07
C ARG A 30 -19.42 -8.61 -0.61
N LYS A 31 -20.56 -8.33 0.02
CA LYS A 31 -20.63 -7.97 1.45
C LYS A 31 -19.93 -9.01 2.33
N CYS A 32 -19.32 -8.55 3.43
CA CYS A 32 -18.49 -9.37 4.30
C CYS A 32 -17.31 -10.08 3.62
N GLY A 33 -16.98 -9.73 2.38
CA GLY A 33 -15.85 -10.29 1.67
C GLY A 33 -14.60 -9.43 1.75
N VAL A 34 -13.51 -9.90 1.16
CA VAL A 34 -12.30 -9.12 0.91
C VAL A 34 -11.95 -9.20 -0.58
N PRO A 35 -11.19 -8.24 -1.13
CA PRO A 35 -10.73 -8.34 -2.51
C PRO A 35 -9.79 -9.52 -2.71
N ALA A 36 -9.72 -10.01 -3.95
CA ALA A 36 -8.87 -11.15 -4.33
C ALA A 36 -7.38 -10.92 -4.07
N SER A 37 -6.91 -9.68 -3.95
CA SER A 37 -5.53 -9.35 -3.58
C SER A 37 -5.16 -9.82 -2.18
N CYS A 38 -6.14 -10.03 -1.29
CA CYS A 38 -5.93 -10.57 0.04
C CYS A 38 -5.74 -12.09 0.07
N CYS A 39 -5.94 -12.79 -1.06
CA CYS A 39 -5.92 -14.24 -1.06
C CYS A 39 -4.50 -14.82 -1.02
N SER A 40 -4.36 -15.91 -0.26
CA SER A 40 -3.08 -16.59 -0.11
C SER A 40 -2.68 -17.31 -1.40
N LYS A 41 -1.37 -17.33 -1.71
CA LYS A 41 -0.83 -17.95 -2.94
C LYS A 41 -1.14 -19.45 -3.07
N LYS A 42 -1.56 -20.12 -1.98
CA LYS A 42 -1.98 -21.52 -1.99
C LYS A 42 -3.31 -21.74 -2.73
N ASN A 43 -4.16 -20.72 -2.81
CA ASN A 43 -5.50 -20.77 -3.39
C ASN A 43 -5.60 -19.84 -4.61
N VAL A 44 -4.57 -19.84 -5.46
CA VAL A 44 -4.59 -19.08 -6.71
C VAL A 44 -4.58 -20.06 -7.86
N THR A 45 -5.69 -20.79 -8.01
CA THR A 45 -6.07 -21.27 -9.34
C THR A 45 -6.89 -20.19 -10.04
N LEU A 46 -6.94 -20.20 -11.37
CA LEU A 46 -7.61 -19.17 -12.19
C LEU A 46 -9.11 -18.98 -11.88
N MET A 47 -9.68 -19.82 -10.98
CA MET A 47 -11.08 -19.89 -10.58
C MET A 47 -11.32 -19.43 -9.11
N ASP A 48 -10.35 -18.80 -8.44
CA ASP A 48 -10.48 -18.45 -7.01
C ASP A 48 -10.98 -17.01 -6.74
N SER A 49 -11.79 -16.40 -7.62
CA SER A 49 -12.40 -15.08 -7.30
C SER A 49 -13.33 -15.12 -6.08
N MET A 50 -13.69 -16.31 -5.60
CA MET A 50 -14.49 -16.55 -4.40
C MET A 50 -13.67 -16.71 -3.11
N CYS A 51 -12.33 -16.72 -3.17
CA CYS A 51 -11.47 -16.88 -1.98
C CYS A 51 -11.71 -15.81 -0.91
N GLY A 52 -12.15 -14.62 -1.31
CA GLY A 52 -12.45 -13.52 -0.40
C GLY A 52 -13.89 -13.51 0.12
N PHE A 53 -14.76 -14.42 -0.32
CA PHE A 53 -16.19 -14.36 0.00
C PHE A 53 -16.48 -14.69 1.47
N ASP A 54 -17.29 -13.84 2.11
CA ASP A 54 -17.72 -14.00 3.52
C ASP A 54 -16.57 -14.15 4.53
N MET A 55 -15.36 -13.72 4.16
CA MET A 55 -14.17 -13.88 5.00
C MET A 55 -14.24 -13.04 6.27
N GLN A 56 -14.86 -11.85 6.23
CA GLN A 56 -15.05 -10.99 7.40
C GLN A 56 -15.99 -11.59 8.47
N SER A 57 -16.82 -12.57 8.09
CA SER A 57 -17.73 -13.27 9.02
C SER A 57 -17.05 -14.48 9.69
N LYS A 58 -15.90 -14.93 9.19
CA LYS A 58 -15.16 -16.09 9.72
C LYS A 58 -14.28 -15.69 10.89
N LYS A 59 -13.93 -16.68 11.72
CA LYS A 59 -12.95 -16.47 12.79
C LYS A 59 -11.56 -16.22 12.18
N PRO A 60 -10.70 -15.40 12.82
CA PRO A 60 -9.37 -15.08 12.28
C PRO A 60 -8.52 -16.31 11.93
N HIS A 61 -8.60 -17.39 12.71
CA HIS A 61 -7.92 -18.65 12.44
C HIS A 61 -8.37 -19.27 11.11
N GLU A 62 -9.68 -19.42 10.90
CA GLU A 62 -10.26 -19.98 9.67
C GLU A 62 -10.01 -19.08 8.45
N ALA A 63 -10.05 -17.76 8.63
CA ALA A 63 -9.74 -16.81 7.57
C ALA A 63 -8.27 -16.91 7.15
N SER A 64 -7.34 -17.11 8.10
CA SER A 64 -5.90 -17.15 7.84
C SER A 64 -5.45 -18.33 6.96
N ASP A 65 -6.25 -19.40 6.90
CA ASP A 65 -5.99 -20.54 6.01
C ASP A 65 -6.17 -20.17 4.53
N THR A 66 -7.06 -19.21 4.24
CA THR A 66 -7.46 -18.86 2.87
C THR A 66 -6.92 -17.49 2.42
N ILE A 67 -6.91 -16.51 3.33
CA ILE A 67 -6.52 -15.13 3.07
C ILE A 67 -5.42 -14.69 4.04
N TYR A 68 -4.71 -13.62 3.68
CA TYR A 68 -3.91 -12.88 4.65
C TYR A 68 -4.84 -12.09 5.56
N THR A 69 -4.60 -12.14 6.88
CA THR A 69 -5.44 -11.44 7.88
C THR A 69 -4.75 -10.23 8.50
N GLY A 70 -3.42 -10.10 8.33
CA GLY A 70 -2.61 -9.07 8.98
C GLY A 70 -2.55 -7.74 8.26
N SER A 71 -2.21 -6.69 9.00
CA SER A 71 -2.03 -5.31 8.52
C SER A 71 -0.89 -5.18 7.51
N CYS A 72 -1.16 -4.49 6.40
CA CYS A 72 -0.14 -4.13 5.43
C CYS A 72 0.82 -3.05 5.96
N VAL A 73 0.34 -2.11 6.77
CA VAL A 73 1.19 -1.06 7.36
C VAL A 73 2.22 -1.68 8.30
N THR A 74 1.77 -2.56 9.21
CA THR A 74 2.67 -3.27 10.12
C THR A 74 3.70 -4.10 9.35
N SER A 75 3.27 -4.78 8.28
CA SER A 75 4.18 -5.58 7.44
C SER A 75 5.27 -4.75 6.78
N ILE A 76 4.95 -3.53 6.33
CA ILE A 76 5.92 -2.60 5.74
C ILE A 76 6.87 -2.07 6.79
N ILE A 77 6.37 -1.69 7.97
CA ILE A 77 7.20 -1.19 9.08
C ILE A 77 8.21 -2.27 9.49
N GLN A 78 7.77 -3.51 9.68
CA GLN A 78 8.66 -4.63 10.02
C GLN A 78 9.74 -4.86 8.94
N PHE A 79 9.40 -4.67 7.68
CA PHE A 79 10.38 -4.74 6.59
C PHE A 79 11.38 -3.59 6.63
N LEU A 80 10.91 -2.38 6.90
CA LEU A 80 11.79 -1.21 7.06
C LEU A 80 12.72 -1.37 8.26
N GLU A 81 12.22 -1.86 9.40
CA GLU A 81 13.04 -2.12 10.59
C GLU A 81 14.10 -3.19 10.32
N SER A 82 13.73 -4.28 9.62
CA SER A 82 14.69 -5.35 9.27
C SER A 82 15.71 -4.94 8.20
N ASN A 83 15.41 -3.91 7.39
CA ASN A 83 16.29 -3.43 6.32
C ASN A 83 16.66 -1.95 6.49
N LEU A 84 16.73 -1.48 7.74
CA LEU A 84 16.82 -0.05 8.05
C LEU A 84 18.02 0.63 7.38
N TYR A 85 19.18 -0.02 7.41
CA TYR A 85 20.41 0.52 6.80
C TYR A 85 20.29 0.68 5.29
N TRP A 86 19.72 -0.32 4.60
CA TRP A 86 19.50 -0.24 3.16
C TRP A 86 18.50 0.85 2.80
N ALA A 87 17.38 0.91 3.52
CA ALA A 87 16.34 1.91 3.31
C ALA A 87 16.87 3.33 3.54
N ALA A 88 17.63 3.54 4.62
CA ALA A 88 18.30 4.81 4.92
C ALA A 88 19.28 5.21 3.81
N GLY A 89 20.08 4.26 3.30
CA GLY A 89 21.01 4.50 2.20
C GLY A 89 20.31 4.95 0.92
N VAL A 90 19.20 4.30 0.55
CA VAL A 90 18.39 4.69 -0.62
C VAL A 90 17.79 6.08 -0.45
N ILE A 91 17.20 6.38 0.71
CA ILE A 91 16.60 7.69 1.00
C ILE A 91 17.66 8.79 0.94
N PHE A 92 18.84 8.54 1.53
CA PHE A 92 19.95 9.48 1.50
C PHE A 92 20.44 9.72 0.06
N GLY A 93 20.59 8.66 -0.74
CA GLY A 93 20.97 8.77 -2.15
C GLY A 93 19.99 9.58 -2.98
N ILE A 94 18.69 9.32 -2.82
CA ILE A 94 17.62 10.10 -3.48
C ILE A 94 17.69 11.58 -3.07
N THR A 95 17.88 11.84 -1.77
CA THR A 95 17.96 13.20 -1.24
C THR A 95 19.15 13.97 -1.82
N LEU A 96 20.33 13.36 -1.86
CA LEU A 96 21.52 13.96 -2.47
C LEU A 96 21.32 14.25 -3.96
N PHE A 97 20.72 13.31 -4.68
CA PHE A 97 20.42 13.49 -6.10
C PHE A 97 19.42 14.63 -6.32
N GLN A 98 18.36 14.72 -5.52
CA GLN A 98 17.39 15.82 -5.57
C GLN A 98 18.06 17.17 -5.25
N MET A 99 18.94 17.24 -4.24
CA MET A 99 19.71 18.44 -3.93
C MET A 99 20.60 18.87 -5.10
N TYR A 100 21.27 17.92 -5.75
CA TYR A 100 22.09 18.20 -6.93
C TYR A 100 21.25 18.75 -8.09
N VAL A 101 20.13 18.11 -8.43
CA VAL A 101 19.24 18.55 -9.51
C VAL A 101 18.69 19.95 -9.24
N THR A 102 18.24 20.21 -8.01
CA THR A 102 17.71 21.53 -7.64
C THR A 102 18.78 22.62 -7.64
N HIS A 103 20.02 22.30 -7.26
CA HIS A 103 21.16 23.21 -7.41
C HIS A 103 21.41 23.58 -8.87
N GLN A 104 21.47 22.59 -9.76
CA GLN A 104 21.67 22.83 -11.20
C GLN A 104 20.53 23.66 -11.80
N ALA A 105 19.28 23.37 -11.44
CA ALA A 105 18.12 24.12 -11.90
C ALA A 105 18.19 25.59 -11.46
N ARG A 106 18.59 25.87 -10.21
CA ARG A 106 18.78 27.24 -9.72
C ARG A 106 19.90 27.97 -10.46
N SER A 107 21.06 27.32 -10.63
CA SER A 107 22.18 27.90 -11.37
C SER A 107 21.78 28.29 -12.80
N LEU A 108 20.98 27.45 -13.48
CA LEU A 108 20.46 27.76 -14.81
C LEU A 108 19.52 28.97 -14.80
N MET A 109 18.61 29.07 -13.82
CA MET A 109 17.72 30.23 -13.69
C MET A 109 18.50 31.53 -13.45
N ASP A 110 19.56 31.49 -12.64
CA ASP A 110 20.42 32.64 -12.37
C ASP A 110 21.15 33.10 -13.64
N GLN A 111 21.61 32.17 -14.48
CA GLN A 111 22.22 32.51 -15.77
C GLN A 111 21.22 33.16 -16.72
N ILE A 112 19.98 32.65 -16.79
CA ILE A 112 18.93 33.22 -17.63
C ILE A 112 18.56 34.63 -17.15
N SER A 113 18.45 34.85 -15.84
CA SER A 113 18.12 36.16 -15.26
C SER A 113 19.23 37.20 -15.52
N LEU A 114 20.50 36.80 -15.40
CA LEU A 114 21.66 37.64 -15.71
C LEU A 114 21.77 37.98 -17.20
N GLN A 115 21.43 37.04 -18.10
CA GLN A 115 21.35 37.35 -19.52
C GLN A 115 20.22 38.36 -19.77
N ARG A 116 19.02 38.11 -19.23
CA ARG A 116 17.86 38.99 -19.36
C ARG A 116 18.14 40.41 -18.88
N SER A 117 18.87 40.59 -17.77
CA SER A 117 19.22 41.91 -17.25
C SER A 117 20.26 42.66 -18.07
N ARG A 118 20.93 42.03 -19.04
CA ARG A 118 21.80 42.72 -20.01
C ARG A 118 21.02 43.27 -21.21
N TRP A 119 19.84 42.71 -21.51
CA TRP A 119 19.00 43.14 -22.62
C TRP A 119 18.10 44.33 -22.27
N TYR A 120 18.05 44.72 -21.00
CA TYR A 120 17.35 45.91 -20.49
C TYR A 120 18.36 46.85 -19.86
#